data_AF-A0A9E5LSU6-F1
#
_entry.id   AF-A0A9E5LSU6-F1
#
_cell.length_a   1.000
_cell.length_b   1.000
_cell.length_c   1.000
_cell.angle_alpha   90.00
_cell.angle_beta   90.00
_cell.angle_gamma   90.00
#
_symmetry.space_group_name_H-M   'P 1'
#
loop_
_entity.id
_entity.type
_entity.pdbx_description
1 polymer ?
#
loop_
_entity_poly.entity_id
_entity_poly.type
_entity_poly.pdbx_seq_one_letter_code
_entity_poly.pdbx_strand_id
1 'polypeptide(L)'
;MSASGVPPGSGLASNVGTLIVSVLKLVGVRLSMAVMELADARDAVLRVLLLGALAVLAAAFALLSLSAMIVALAWDAMGWRILLILFLAYLLLVLGMLWKARSIIASGQIGLPTTLAELQKDRAALLDQHDTEQNL
;
A
#
# COMPACT_ATOMS: atom_id res chain seq x y z
N MET A 1 -41.37 -32.78 53.03
CA MET A 1 -40.39 -33.07 51.95
C MET A 1 -40.38 -31.91 50.99
N SER A 2 -39.34 -31.09 51.03
CA SER A 2 -39.11 -29.91 50.18
C SER A 2 -38.53 -30.38 48.84
N ALA A 3 -39.28 -30.23 47.75
CA ALA A 3 -38.77 -30.47 46.41
C ALA A 3 -38.04 -29.20 45.93
N SER A 4 -36.72 -29.33 45.82
CA SER A 4 -35.78 -28.37 45.25
C SER A 4 -36.05 -28.13 43.76
N GLY A 5 -35.93 -26.86 43.35
CA GLY A 5 -36.10 -26.43 41.96
C GLY A 5 -34.95 -26.80 41.03
N VAL A 6 -35.15 -26.47 39.76
CA VAL A 6 -34.23 -25.83 38.79
C VAL A 6 -34.92 -25.93 37.41
N PRO A 7 -35.19 -24.82 36.71
CA PRO A 7 -35.62 -24.88 35.31
C PRO A 7 -34.42 -25.14 34.37
N PRO A 8 -34.46 -26.15 33.50
CA PRO A 8 -33.45 -26.36 32.46
C PRO A 8 -33.95 -25.79 31.13
N GLY A 9 -33.19 -24.87 30.51
CA GLY A 9 -33.46 -24.48 29.12
C GLY A 9 -32.73 -23.26 28.54
N SER A 10 -32.18 -22.36 29.37
CA SER A 10 -31.73 -21.03 28.91
C SER A 10 -30.20 -20.79 28.90
N GLY A 11 -29.37 -21.85 29.00
CA GLY A 11 -27.92 -21.72 29.20
C GLY A 11 -27.03 -21.76 27.94
N LEU A 12 -27.49 -22.34 26.82
CA LEU A 12 -26.64 -22.53 25.63
C LEU A 12 -26.71 -21.34 24.66
N ALA A 13 -27.91 -20.81 24.45
CA ALA A 13 -28.12 -19.63 23.60
C ALA A 13 -27.50 -18.35 24.18
N SER A 14 -27.44 -18.22 25.51
CA SER A 14 -26.81 -17.08 26.19
C SER A 14 -25.27 -17.12 26.12
N ASN A 15 -24.69 -18.32 26.13
CA ASN A 15 -23.24 -18.50 26.00
C ASN A 15 -22.74 -18.12 24.60
N VAL A 16 -23.46 -18.50 23.54
CA VAL A 16 -23.10 -18.13 22.15
C VAL A 16 -23.18 -16.62 21.94
N GLY A 17 -24.24 -15.97 22.45
CA GLY A 17 -24.36 -14.51 22.39
C GLY A 17 -23.20 -13.78 23.08
N THR A 18 -22.73 -14.31 24.21
CA THR A 18 -21.61 -13.73 24.97
C THR A 18 -20.26 -13.89 24.26
N LEU A 19 -20.06 -15.00 23.55
CA LEU A 19 -18.86 -15.23 22.73
C LEU A 19 -18.81 -14.27 21.53
N ILE A 20 -19.93 -14.09 20.84
CA ILE A 20 -20.03 -13.16 19.70
C ILE A 20 -19.72 -11.72 20.15
N VAL A 21 -20.30 -11.28 21.27
CA VAL A 21 -20.01 -9.95 21.83
C VAL A 21 -18.54 -9.81 22.25
N SER A 22 -17.92 -10.86 22.75
CA SER A 22 -16.50 -10.85 23.14
C SER A 22 -15.56 -10.79 21.93
N VAL A 23 -15.88 -11.51 20.85
CA VAL A 23 -15.15 -11.44 19.58
C VAL A 23 -15.28 -10.05 18.97
N LEU A 24 -16.48 -9.47 18.95
CA LEU A 24 -16.72 -8.09 18.46
C LEU A 24 -15.92 -7.05 19.26
N LYS A 25 -15.80 -7.21 20.59
CA LYS A 25 -14.96 -6.36 21.44
C LYS A 25 -13.47 -6.51 21.10
N LEU A 26 -13.01 -7.74 20.88
CA LEU A 26 -11.61 -8.00 20.53
C LEU A 26 -11.23 -7.40 19.17
N VAL A 27 -12.10 -7.56 18.17
CA VAL A 27 -11.94 -6.99 16.84
C VAL A 27 -11.95 -5.47 16.90
N GLY A 28 -12.86 -4.86 17.67
CA GLY A 28 -12.92 -3.41 17.86
C GLY A 28 -11.63 -2.83 18.48
N VAL A 29 -11.02 -3.53 19.45
CA VAL A 29 -9.74 -3.11 20.06
C VAL A 29 -8.59 -3.17 19.05
N ARG A 30 -8.51 -4.23 18.24
CA ARG A 30 -7.48 -4.34 17.19
C ARG A 30 -7.70 -3.33 16.07
N LEU A 31 -8.95 -3.05 15.70
CA LEU A 31 -9.27 -2.01 14.72
C LEU A 31 -8.85 -0.63 15.22
N SER A 32 -9.04 -0.34 16.51
CA SER A 32 -8.59 0.93 17.09
C SER A 32 -7.07 1.11 17.01
N MET A 33 -6.30 0.02 17.20
CA MET A 33 -4.84 0.04 17.03
C MET A 33 -4.45 0.13 15.55
N ALA A 34 -5.06 -0.67 14.68
CA ALA A 34 -4.77 -0.64 13.24
C ALA A 34 -5.15 0.70 12.58
N VAL A 35 -6.25 1.33 13.02
CA VAL A 35 -6.66 2.66 12.54
C VAL A 35 -5.68 3.73 13.00
N MET A 36 -5.17 3.64 14.23
CA MET A 36 -4.16 4.57 14.75
C MET A 36 -2.81 4.39 14.05
N GLU A 37 -2.39 3.14 13.83
CA GLU A 37 -1.16 2.81 13.12
C GLU A 37 -1.25 3.18 11.63
N LEU A 38 -2.43 3.05 11.01
CA LEU A 38 -2.68 3.47 9.63
C LEU A 38 -2.69 5.00 9.49
N ALA A 39 -3.18 5.73 10.50
CA ALA A 39 -3.11 7.18 10.53
C ALA A 39 -1.66 7.67 10.65
N ASP A 40 -0.86 7.02 11.48
CA ASP A 40 0.57 7.32 11.63
C ASP A 40 1.37 6.94 10.37
N ALA A 41 1.08 5.77 9.79
CA ALA A 41 1.67 5.35 8.52
C ALA A 41 1.31 6.32 7.38
N ARG A 42 0.08 6.85 7.34
CA ARG A 42 -0.32 7.86 6.36
C ARG A 42 0.49 9.14 6.51
N ASP A 43 0.69 9.62 7.73
CA ASP A 43 1.41 10.87 7.97
C ASP A 43 2.91 10.71 7.68
N ALA A 44 3.49 9.56 8.04
CA ALA A 44 4.85 9.18 7.67
C ALA A 44 5.01 9.07 6.15
N VAL A 45 4.08 8.43 5.44
CA VAL A 45 4.09 8.31 3.98
C VAL A 45 3.98 9.68 3.32
N LEU A 46 3.07 10.54 3.78
CA LEU A 46 2.95 11.92 3.29
C LEU A 46 4.24 12.69 3.53
N ARG A 47 4.84 12.58 4.72
CA ARG A 47 6.11 13.25 5.04
C ARG A 47 7.25 12.79 4.14
N VAL A 48 7.37 11.48 3.89
CA VAL A 48 8.37 10.93 2.97
C VAL A 48 8.09 11.35 1.52
N LEU A 49 6.83 11.43 1.10
CA LEU A 49 6.42 11.94 -0.21
C LEU A 49 6.77 13.42 -0.39
N LEU A 50 6.45 14.26 0.60
CA LEU A 50 6.81 15.67 0.58
C LEU A 50 8.32 15.86 0.56
N LEU A 51 9.05 15.16 1.42
CA LEU A 51 10.51 15.24 1.46
C LEU A 51 11.14 14.71 0.16
N GLY A 52 10.59 13.63 -0.40
CA GLY A 52 10.98 13.08 -1.69
C GLY A 52 10.70 14.05 -2.83
N ALA A 53 9.54 14.70 -2.85
CA ALA A 53 9.20 15.71 -3.84
C ALA A 53 10.13 16.93 -3.75
N LEU A 54 10.41 17.43 -2.54
CA LEU A 54 11.39 18.49 -2.32
C LEU A 54 12.79 18.07 -2.78
N ALA A 55 13.21 16.83 -2.47
CA ALA A 55 14.50 16.30 -2.87
C ALA A 55 14.61 16.18 -4.41
N VAL A 56 13.56 15.68 -5.08
CA VAL A 56 13.50 15.61 -6.55
C VAL A 56 13.55 17.01 -7.16
N LEU A 57 12.83 17.97 -6.58
CA LEU A 57 12.84 19.36 -7.04
C LEU A 57 14.23 19.99 -6.86
N ALA A 58 14.84 19.85 -5.68
CA ALA A 58 16.20 20.33 -5.41
C ALA A 58 17.23 19.67 -6.34
N ALA A 59 17.11 18.37 -6.56
CA ALA A 59 17.94 17.64 -7.52
C ALA A 59 17.75 18.17 -8.94
N ALA A 60 16.52 18.47 -9.37
CA ALA A 60 16.26 19.06 -10.68
C ALA A 60 16.92 20.42 -10.84
N PHE A 61 16.81 21.31 -9.84
CA PHE A 61 17.52 22.60 -9.85
C PHE A 61 19.04 22.43 -9.88
N ALA A 62 19.59 21.51 -9.09
CA ALA A 62 21.02 21.19 -9.12
C ALA A 62 21.46 20.69 -10.51
N LEU A 63 20.67 19.82 -11.14
CA LEU A 63 20.94 19.29 -12.48
C LEU A 63 20.87 20.37 -13.56
N LEU A 64 19.89 21.27 -13.49
CA LEU A 64 19.77 22.42 -14.39
C LEU A 64 20.97 23.35 -14.24
N SER A 65 21.36 23.68 -13.00
CA SER A 65 22.51 24.54 -12.72
C SER A 65 23.81 23.90 -13.21
N LEU A 66 24.02 22.60 -12.93
CA LEU A 66 25.17 21.84 -13.43
C LEU A 66 25.20 21.82 -14.96
N SER A 67 24.06 21.62 -15.61
CA SER A 67 23.95 21.63 -17.07
C SER A 67 24.30 22.99 -17.65
N ALA A 68 23.78 24.07 -17.08
CA ALA A 68 24.12 25.44 -17.47
C ALA A 68 25.61 25.73 -17.29
N MET A 69 26.20 25.28 -16.17
CA MET A 69 27.63 25.40 -15.89
C MET A 69 28.47 24.66 -16.95
N ILE A 70 28.13 23.40 -17.25
CA ILE A 70 28.82 22.60 -18.27
C ILE A 70 28.72 23.26 -19.64
N VAL A 71 27.52 23.73 -20.01
CA VAL A 71 27.28 24.41 -21.28
C VAL A 71 28.13 25.68 -21.35
N ALA A 72 28.10 26.54 -20.32
CA ALA A 72 28.87 27.78 -20.29
C ALA A 72 30.38 27.53 -20.40
N LEU A 73 30.90 26.52 -19.70
CA LEU A 73 32.33 26.22 -19.68
C LEU A 73 32.83 25.59 -20.98
N ALA A 74 32.01 24.75 -21.62
CA ALA A 74 32.38 24.03 -22.84
C ALA A 74 31.89 24.70 -24.13
N TRP A 75 31.15 25.82 -24.02
CA TRP A 75 30.62 26.55 -25.18
C TRP A 75 31.74 27.01 -26.12
N ASP A 76 32.79 27.59 -25.56
CA ASP A 76 33.92 28.13 -26.34
C ASP A 76 34.70 27.03 -27.08
N ALA A 77 34.81 25.84 -26.48
CA ALA A 77 35.56 24.72 -27.04
C ALA A 77 34.76 23.86 -28.05
N MET A 78 33.48 23.64 -27.81
CA MET A 78 32.68 22.64 -28.54
C MET A 78 31.41 23.18 -29.20
N GLY A 79 30.94 24.37 -28.82
CA GLY A 79 29.71 24.98 -29.32
C GLY A 79 28.52 24.02 -29.29
N TRP A 80 27.90 23.78 -30.44
CA TRP A 80 26.69 22.97 -30.59
C TRP A 80 26.83 21.50 -30.15
N ARG A 81 28.05 20.93 -30.16
CA ARG A 81 28.29 19.53 -29.78
C ARG A 81 27.97 19.26 -28.31
N ILE A 82 28.10 20.27 -27.44
CA ILE A 82 27.81 20.13 -26.01
C ILE A 82 26.33 19.81 -25.78
N LEU A 83 25.42 20.33 -26.62
CA LEU A 83 24.00 20.04 -26.51
C LEU A 83 23.69 18.57 -26.81
N LEU A 84 24.38 17.97 -27.79
CA LEU A 84 24.22 16.55 -28.12
C LEU A 84 24.68 15.65 -26.97
N ILE A 85 25.83 15.97 -26.37
CA ILE A 85 26.36 15.22 -25.22
C ILE A 85 25.40 15.34 -24.03
N LEU A 86 24.92 16.56 -23.75
CA LEU A 86 23.99 16.81 -22.67
C LEU A 86 22.65 16.07 -22.90
N PHE A 87 22.14 16.09 -24.13
CA PHE A 87 20.95 15.32 -24.51
C PHE A 87 21.14 13.82 -24.24
N LEU A 88 22.28 13.25 -24.64
CA LEU A 88 22.59 11.84 -24.41
C LEU A 88 22.69 11.52 -22.91
N ALA A 89 23.28 12.42 -22.11
CA ALA A 89 23.37 12.27 -20.66
C ALA A 89 21.98 12.28 -20.00
N TYR A 90 21.11 13.22 -20.38
CA TYR A 90 19.72 13.25 -19.89
C TYR A 90 18.93 12.01 -20.33
N LEU A 91 19.13 11.54 -21.57
CA LEU A 91 18.50 10.32 -22.07
C LEU A 91 18.86 9.10 -21.22
N LEU A 92 20.14 8.92 -20.90
CA LEU A 92 20.64 7.86 -20.02
C LEU A 92 20.03 7.95 -18.61
N LEU A 93 19.91 9.17 -18.08
CA LEU A 93 19.34 9.41 -16.76
C LEU A 93 17.86 9.02 -16.71
N VAL A 94 17.09 9.38 -17.75
CA VAL A 94 15.68 8.97 -17.91
C VAL A 94 15.57 7.45 -18.01
N LEU A 95 16.42 6.80 -18.81
CA LEU A 95 16.42 5.35 -18.97
C LEU A 95 16.71 4.63 -17.64
N GLY A 96 17.69 5.13 -16.88
CA GLY A 96 18.04 4.62 -15.56
C GLY A 96 16.91 4.77 -14.54
N MET A 97 16.22 5.92 -14.50
CA MET A 97 15.03 6.11 -13.67
C MET A 97 13.89 5.18 -14.08
N LEU A 98 13.66 4.98 -15.38
CA LEU A 98 12.61 4.10 -15.89
C LEU A 98 12.88 2.64 -15.53
N TRP A 99 14.14 2.20 -15.58
CA TRP A 99 14.55 0.86 -15.13
C TRP A 99 14.38 0.68 -13.63
N LYS A 100 14.77 1.66 -12.81
CA LYS A 100 14.53 1.61 -11.36
C LYS A 100 13.05 1.59 -11.03
N ALA A 101 12.26 2.46 -11.65
CA ALA A 101 10.80 2.47 -11.48
C ALA A 101 10.18 1.12 -11.86
N ARG A 102 10.59 0.55 -12.99
CA ARG A 102 10.17 -0.81 -13.39
C ARG A 102 10.61 -1.88 -12.41
N SER A 103 11.82 -1.81 -11.87
CA SER A 103 12.31 -2.77 -10.89
C SER A 103 11.52 -2.71 -9.58
N ILE A 104 11.09 -1.52 -9.14
CA ILE A 104 10.27 -1.32 -7.93
C ILE A 104 8.85 -1.83 -8.15
N ILE A 105 8.28 -1.62 -9.34
CA ILE A 105 6.97 -2.15 -9.70
C ILE A 105 7.02 -3.68 -9.85
N ALA A 106 8.10 -4.20 -10.45
CA ALA A 106 8.33 -5.63 -10.65
C ALA A 106 8.69 -6.37 -9.35
N SER A 107 9.22 -5.68 -8.33
CA SER A 107 9.52 -6.28 -7.02
C SER A 107 8.27 -6.56 -6.17
N GLY A 108 7.05 -6.38 -6.71
CA GLY A 108 5.83 -6.95 -6.14
C GLY A 108 5.38 -6.37 -4.80
N GLN A 109 5.92 -5.23 -4.36
CA GLN A 109 5.50 -4.56 -3.13
C GLN A 109 4.13 -3.87 -3.22
N ILE A 110 3.50 -3.89 -4.40
CA ILE A 110 2.07 -3.59 -4.52
C ILE A 110 1.31 -4.85 -4.09
N GLY A 111 1.15 -5.02 -2.78
CA GLY A 111 0.46 -6.12 -2.11
C GLY A 111 -1.05 -6.16 -2.38
N LEU A 112 -1.43 -6.26 -3.64
CA LEU A 112 -2.80 -6.52 -4.09
C LEU A 112 -3.00 -7.77 -4.97
N PRO A 113 -2.03 -8.69 -5.23
CA PRO A 113 -2.38 -10.00 -5.76
C PRO A 113 -2.79 -10.99 -4.66
N THR A 114 -2.22 -10.89 -3.45
CA THR A 114 -2.51 -11.83 -2.34
C THR A 114 -3.88 -11.57 -1.71
N THR A 115 -4.26 -10.31 -1.49
CA THR A 115 -5.58 -9.92 -0.96
C THR A 115 -6.71 -10.07 -1.98
N LEU A 116 -6.45 -9.88 -3.28
CA LEU A 116 -7.44 -10.18 -4.34
C LEU A 116 -7.67 -11.69 -4.49
N ALA A 117 -6.64 -12.51 -4.29
CA ALA A 117 -6.78 -13.96 -4.30
C ALA A 117 -7.62 -14.47 -3.11
N GLU A 118 -7.50 -13.84 -1.94
CA GLU A 118 -8.35 -14.15 -0.79
C GLU A 118 -9.81 -13.70 -1.01
N LEU A 119 -10.03 -12.51 -1.59
CA LEU A 119 -11.39 -12.05 -1.95
C LEU A 119 -12.05 -12.92 -3.03
N GLN A 120 -11.28 -13.48 -3.97
CA GLN A 120 -11.81 -14.44 -4.96
C GLN A 120 -12.21 -15.77 -4.32
N LYS A 121 -11.45 -16.26 -3.33
CA LYS A 121 -11.82 -17.48 -2.59
C LYS A 121 -13.10 -17.31 -1.80
N ASP A 122 -13.27 -16.17 -1.13
CA ASP A 122 -14.48 -15.88 -0.36
C ASP A 122 -15.70 -15.74 -1.29
N ARG A 123 -15.52 -15.11 -2.46
CA ARG A 123 -16.55 -15.05 -3.51
C ARG A 123 -16.92 -16.45 -4.04
N ALA A 124 -15.94 -17.33 -4.26
CA ALA A 124 -16.20 -18.67 -4.76
C ALA A 124 -17.02 -19.50 -3.76
N ALA A 125 -16.72 -19.38 -2.46
CA ALA A 125 -17.46 -20.07 -1.40
C ALA A 125 -18.92 -19.57 -1.29
N LEU A 126 -19.15 -18.26 -1.43
CA LEU A 126 -20.50 -17.68 -1.39
C LEU A 126 -21.37 -18.08 -2.59
N LEU A 127 -20.78 -18.25 -3.77
CA LEU A 127 -21.51 -18.69 -4.96
C LEU A 127 -21.86 -20.19 -4.88
N ASP A 128 -20.94 -21.02 -4.41
CA ASP A 128 -21.14 -22.47 -4.22
C ASP A 128 -22.24 -22.78 -3.18
N GLN A 129 -22.31 -21.97 -2.11
CA GLN A 129 -23.37 -22.08 -1.11
C GLN A 129 -24.76 -21.74 -1.68
N HIS A 130 -24.86 -20.77 -2.59
CA HIS A 130 -26.13 -20.42 -3.25
C HIS A 130 -26.62 -21.52 -4.20
N ASP A 131 -25.72 -22.22 -4.89
CA ASP A 131 -26.07 -23.34 -5.77
C ASP A 131 -26.49 -24.59 -4.98
N THR A 132 -25.98 -24.75 -3.75
CA THR A 132 -26.32 -25.89 -2.88
C THR A 132 -27.72 -25.77 -2.26
N GLU A 133 -28.18 -24.55 -1.95
CA GLU A 133 -29.55 -24.33 -1.43
C GLU A 133 -30.64 -24.35 -2.51
N GLN A 134 -30.30 -24.17 -3.80
CA GLN A 134 -31.28 -24.25 -4.90
C GLN A 134 -31.53 -25.67 -5.43
N ASN A 135 -30.74 -26.67 -5.00
CA ASN A 135 -30.78 -28.04 -5.50
C ASN A 135 -31.37 -29.06 -4.49
N LEU A 136 -32.04 -28.55 -3.44
CA LEU A 136 -32.80 -29.29 -2.43
C LEU A 136 -34.28 -28.88 -2.47
#